data_AF-A0A383CGC8-F1
#
_entry.id   AF-A0A383CGC8-F1
#
_cell.length_a   1.000
_cell.length_b   1.000
_cell.length_c   1.000
_cell.angle_alpha   90.00
_cell.angle_beta   90.00
_cell.angle_gamma   90.00
#
_symmetry.space_group_name_H-M   'P 1'
#
loop_
_entity.id
_entity.type
_entity.pdbx_description
1 polymer ?
#
loop_
_entity_poly.entity_id
_entity_poly.type
_entity_poly.pdbx_seq_one_letter_code
_entity_poly.pdbx_strand_id
1 'polypeptide(L)'
;EEVEFTLGDHFSIEYPDDGHVIGGESELYFQWDSPGFRQGVQIKFRLIIAAIIPGETINPEDAIEMGSSSVYYFDSEWSELPVGVGWPYVEDGTSQSINTFYSQLISQTLMKPLVCGYEYAWRMEAREIIDEYNDGGNYGIWGWPPDTEKSVVRRFTWGEIPSGLSSSPISGNDVLPTFTWNSMWCAEISQGDGYDIQITFLDDSEFDNPIYNDISSSSSYNYYELAPGLIPGESYNWRVR
;
A
#
# COMPACT_ATOMS: atom_id res chain seq x y z
N GLU A 1 -22.55 -40.81 -24.69
CA GLU A 1 -22.79 -39.40 -24.35
C GLU A 1 -21.59 -38.98 -23.51
N GLU A 2 -20.93 -37.90 -23.91
CA GLU A 2 -19.74 -37.39 -23.25
C GLU A 2 -20.06 -35.97 -22.78
N VAL A 3 -19.77 -35.68 -21.51
CA VAL A 3 -19.94 -34.36 -20.92
C VAL A 3 -18.54 -33.85 -20.60
N GLU A 4 -18.17 -32.74 -21.20
CA GLU A 4 -16.95 -32.01 -20.86
C GLU A 4 -17.21 -31.18 -19.59
N PHE A 5 -16.30 -31.27 -18.62
CA PHE A 5 -16.29 -30.41 -17.45
C PHE A 5 -14.87 -29.93 -17.20
N THR A 6 -14.75 -28.69 -16.74
CA THR A 6 -13.47 -28.07 -16.38
C THR A 6 -13.47 -27.84 -14.88
N LEU A 7 -12.45 -28.36 -14.19
CA LEU A 7 -12.21 -27.99 -12.80
C LEU A 7 -11.59 -26.58 -12.78
N GLY A 8 -12.11 -25.73 -11.91
CA GLY A 8 -11.62 -24.36 -11.76
C GLY A 8 -10.37 -24.28 -10.90
N ASP A 9 -9.63 -23.19 -11.09
CA ASP A 9 -8.66 -22.66 -10.15
C ASP A 9 -9.27 -21.37 -9.57
N HIS A 10 -9.45 -21.33 -8.27
CA HIS A 10 -10.12 -20.24 -7.56
C HIS A 10 -9.15 -19.15 -7.07
N PHE A 11 -7.87 -19.21 -7.46
CA PHE A 11 -6.90 -18.21 -7.02
C PHE A 11 -7.26 -16.79 -7.50
N SER A 12 -7.76 -15.98 -6.58
CA SER A 12 -8.10 -14.58 -6.79
C SER A 12 -7.73 -13.73 -5.58
N ILE A 13 -7.51 -12.44 -5.81
CA ILE A 13 -7.39 -11.46 -4.71
C ILE A 13 -8.75 -10.82 -4.43
N GLU A 14 -9.05 -10.58 -3.16
CA GLU A 14 -10.35 -10.12 -2.69
C GLU A 14 -10.29 -8.70 -2.11
N TYR A 15 -9.30 -8.40 -1.26
CA TYR A 15 -9.16 -7.08 -0.61
C TYR A 15 -7.68 -6.70 -0.43
N PRO A 16 -7.29 -5.43 -0.65
CA PRO A 16 -8.11 -4.29 -1.09
C PRO A 16 -8.70 -4.42 -2.51
N ASP A 17 -9.86 -3.80 -2.73
CA ASP A 17 -10.47 -3.62 -4.06
C ASP A 17 -9.63 -2.67 -4.93
N ASP A 18 -9.73 -2.77 -6.26
CA ASP A 18 -9.04 -1.82 -7.14
C ASP A 18 -9.56 -0.39 -6.94
N GLY A 19 -8.64 0.53 -6.66
CA GLY A 19 -8.93 1.94 -6.40
C GLY A 19 -9.47 2.22 -4.99
N HIS A 20 -9.40 1.26 -4.07
CA HIS A 20 -9.87 1.45 -2.69
C HIS A 20 -9.02 2.51 -1.96
N VAL A 21 -9.65 3.38 -1.18
CA VAL A 21 -8.97 4.41 -0.36
C VAL A 21 -9.03 3.99 1.10
N ILE A 22 -7.87 3.88 1.75
CA ILE A 22 -7.76 3.44 3.14
C ILE A 22 -7.55 4.65 4.06
N GLY A 23 -8.67 5.22 4.51
CA GLY A 23 -8.74 6.37 5.41
C GLY A 23 -8.57 6.06 6.90
N GLY A 24 -8.25 4.82 7.27
CA GLY A 24 -7.91 4.44 8.65
C GLY A 24 -9.09 4.15 9.57
N GLU A 25 -10.29 4.07 9.02
CA GLU A 25 -11.49 3.63 9.77
C GLU A 25 -11.39 2.16 10.20
N SER A 26 -10.56 1.37 9.51
CA SER A 26 -10.33 -0.04 9.76
C SER A 26 -8.88 -0.45 9.51
N GLU A 27 -8.46 -1.53 10.17
CA GLU A 27 -7.19 -2.20 9.91
C GLU A 27 -7.11 -2.67 8.45
N LEU A 28 -6.00 -2.36 7.77
CA LEU A 28 -5.70 -2.90 6.44
C LEU A 28 -5.32 -4.38 6.54
N TYR A 29 -5.79 -5.17 5.59
CA TYR A 29 -5.35 -6.55 5.40
C TYR A 29 -5.29 -6.85 3.91
N PHE A 30 -4.51 -7.86 3.54
CA PHE A 30 -4.47 -8.37 2.17
C PHE A 30 -5.14 -9.72 2.18
N GLN A 31 -6.20 -9.88 1.38
CA GLN A 31 -7.04 -11.08 1.32
C GLN A 31 -7.05 -11.66 -0.09
N TRP A 32 -6.97 -12.98 -0.16
CA TRP A 32 -7.04 -13.75 -1.40
C TRP A 32 -7.67 -15.10 -1.13
N ASP A 33 -8.19 -15.72 -2.19
CA ASP A 33 -8.72 -17.08 -2.15
C ASP A 33 -7.64 -18.07 -2.60
N SER A 34 -7.56 -19.21 -1.91
CA SER A 34 -6.67 -20.31 -2.33
C SER A 34 -7.23 -21.00 -3.58
N PRO A 35 -6.37 -21.69 -4.36
CA PRO A 35 -6.81 -22.46 -5.53
C PRO A 35 -7.90 -23.48 -5.25
N GLY A 36 -7.91 -24.08 -4.05
CA GLY A 36 -8.84 -25.13 -3.67
C GLY A 36 -8.43 -26.50 -4.21
N PHE A 37 -7.13 -26.74 -4.36
CA PHE A 37 -6.62 -28.04 -4.80
C PHE A 37 -6.92 -29.13 -3.79
N ARG A 38 -6.63 -30.38 -4.17
CA ARG A 38 -6.84 -31.54 -3.31
C ARG A 38 -6.16 -31.37 -1.95
N GLN A 39 -6.80 -31.95 -0.94
CA GLN A 39 -6.23 -32.05 0.40
C GLN A 39 -4.78 -32.54 0.39
N GLY A 40 -3.90 -31.80 1.08
CA GLY A 40 -2.49 -32.14 1.27
C GLY A 40 -1.53 -31.44 0.31
N VAL A 41 -2.04 -30.76 -0.73
CA VAL A 41 -1.22 -29.93 -1.62
C VAL A 41 -0.72 -28.71 -0.85
N GLN A 42 0.58 -28.44 -0.95
CA GLN A 42 1.20 -27.32 -0.26
C GLN A 42 1.41 -26.15 -1.22
N ILE A 43 0.90 -24.98 -0.85
CA ILE A 43 1.02 -23.74 -1.60
C ILE A 43 1.84 -22.73 -0.80
N LYS A 44 2.79 -22.08 -1.46
CA LYS A 44 3.41 -20.85 -0.96
C LYS A 44 2.79 -19.67 -1.66
N PHE A 45 2.65 -18.59 -0.90
CA PHE A 45 2.20 -17.31 -1.40
C PHE A 45 3.35 -16.29 -1.32
N ARG A 46 3.30 -15.27 -2.18
CA ARG A 46 4.21 -14.13 -2.14
C ARG A 46 3.41 -12.86 -2.37
N LEU A 47 3.50 -11.97 -1.40
CA LEU A 47 2.86 -10.66 -1.44
C LEU A 47 3.88 -9.65 -1.95
N ILE A 48 3.50 -8.90 -2.99
CA ILE A 48 4.32 -7.81 -3.53
C ILE A 48 3.49 -6.53 -3.47
N ILE A 49 4.08 -5.47 -2.94
CA ILE A 49 3.46 -4.14 -2.80
C ILE A 49 4.49 -3.10 -3.27
N ALA A 50 4.09 -2.21 -4.16
CA ALA A 50 4.96 -1.16 -4.69
C ALA A 50 4.22 0.18 -4.78
N ALA A 51 4.88 1.29 -4.43
CA ALA A 51 4.31 2.61 -4.64
C ALA A 51 4.28 2.96 -6.13
N ILE A 52 3.16 3.56 -6.57
CA ILE A 52 2.97 4.06 -7.93
C ILE A 52 3.44 5.51 -7.95
N ILE A 53 4.60 5.74 -8.57
CA ILE A 53 5.26 7.04 -8.60
C ILE A 53 5.15 7.65 -10.00
N PRO A 54 4.47 8.81 -10.14
CA PRO A 54 4.43 9.53 -11.41
C PRO A 54 5.84 9.87 -11.90
N GLY A 55 6.16 9.50 -13.15
CA GLY A 55 7.46 9.74 -13.76
C GLY A 55 8.47 8.61 -13.58
N GLU A 56 8.29 7.72 -12.59
CA GLU A 56 9.05 6.46 -12.48
C GLU A 56 8.27 5.28 -13.07
N THR A 57 6.96 5.23 -12.81
CA THR A 57 6.06 4.15 -13.22
C THR A 57 4.98 4.70 -14.15
N ILE A 58 4.60 3.92 -15.18
CA ILE A 58 3.55 4.31 -16.14
C ILE A 58 2.20 3.72 -15.73
N ASN A 59 2.22 2.50 -15.16
CA ASN A 59 1.04 1.78 -14.70
C ASN A 59 1.35 0.94 -13.44
N PRO A 60 0.33 0.37 -12.77
CA PRO A 60 0.51 -0.44 -11.56
C PRO A 60 1.36 -1.70 -11.79
N GLU A 61 1.23 -2.33 -12.95
CA GLU A 61 1.98 -3.53 -13.30
C GLU A 61 3.48 -3.25 -13.37
N ASP A 62 3.86 -2.11 -13.97
CA ASP A 62 5.24 -1.64 -14.05
C ASP A 62 5.84 -1.41 -12.65
N ALA A 63 5.05 -0.87 -11.71
CA ALA A 63 5.50 -0.66 -10.33
C ALA A 63 5.88 -1.97 -9.65
N ILE A 64 5.12 -3.04 -9.91
CA ILE A 64 5.39 -4.37 -9.38
C ILE A 64 6.58 -5.02 -10.10
N GLU A 65 6.61 -5.00 -11.43
CA GLU A 65 7.64 -5.69 -12.23
C GLU A 65 9.01 -4.99 -12.17
N MET A 66 9.07 -3.71 -11.83
CA MET A 66 10.33 -2.98 -11.62
C MET A 66 11.15 -3.55 -10.44
N GLY A 67 10.49 -4.20 -9.48
CA GLY A 67 11.15 -4.83 -8.33
C GLY A 67 11.80 -3.84 -7.35
N SER A 68 11.53 -2.54 -7.50
CA SER A 68 12.05 -1.46 -6.66
C SER A 68 11.22 -0.18 -6.85
N SER A 69 11.33 0.75 -5.91
CA SER A 69 10.67 2.07 -5.94
C SER A 69 11.49 3.07 -5.13
N SER A 70 11.49 4.35 -5.53
CA SER A 70 12.12 5.41 -4.74
C SER A 70 11.40 5.70 -3.42
N VAL A 71 10.10 5.37 -3.35
CA VAL A 71 9.26 5.62 -2.17
C VAL A 71 9.06 4.35 -1.36
N TYR A 72 8.56 3.28 -1.99
CA TYR A 72 8.21 2.08 -1.25
C TYR A 72 8.13 0.85 -2.13
N TYR A 73 8.81 -0.21 -1.71
CA TYR A 73 8.71 -1.53 -2.31
C TYR A 73 8.80 -2.59 -1.20
N PHE A 74 7.91 -3.55 -1.24
CA PHE A 74 7.92 -4.73 -0.38
C PHE A 74 7.65 -5.98 -1.21
N ASP A 75 8.42 -7.01 -0.90
CA ASP A 75 8.32 -8.34 -1.49
C ASP A 75 8.59 -9.36 -0.38
N SER A 76 7.66 -10.29 -0.17
CA SER A 76 7.83 -11.30 0.87
C SER A 76 8.83 -12.41 0.49
N GLU A 77 9.33 -12.46 -0.74
CA GLU A 77 10.32 -13.43 -1.24
C GLU A 77 9.97 -14.91 -0.93
N TRP A 78 8.68 -15.27 -0.97
CA TRP A 78 8.16 -16.61 -0.60
C TRP A 78 8.40 -17.02 0.87
N SER A 79 8.75 -16.05 1.72
CA SER A 79 8.87 -16.22 3.17
C SER A 79 7.50 -16.42 3.80
N GLU A 80 7.50 -16.96 5.03
CA GLU A 80 6.27 -17.13 5.81
C GLU A 80 5.51 -15.82 5.98
N LEU A 81 4.30 -15.79 5.43
CA LEU A 81 3.36 -14.71 5.69
C LEU A 81 2.64 -14.99 7.01
N PRO A 82 2.36 -13.95 7.83
CA PRO A 82 1.61 -14.13 9.06
C PRO A 82 0.13 -14.35 8.73
N VAL A 83 -0.19 -15.59 8.40
CA VAL A 83 -1.53 -16.09 8.08
C VAL A 83 -1.98 -17.04 9.19
N GLY A 84 -3.25 -16.96 9.59
CA GLY A 84 -3.80 -17.76 10.70
C GLY A 84 -4.01 -19.25 10.40
N VAL A 85 -3.56 -19.72 9.24
CA VAL A 85 -3.83 -21.07 8.69
C VAL A 85 -2.59 -21.96 8.62
N GLY A 86 -1.43 -21.47 9.07
CA GLY A 86 -0.15 -22.17 9.00
C GLY A 86 0.60 -21.94 7.69
N TRP A 87 1.88 -22.33 7.68
CA TRP A 87 2.78 -22.12 6.54
C TRP A 87 3.69 -23.33 6.29
N PRO A 88 3.88 -23.77 5.02
CA PRO A 88 3.10 -23.38 3.84
C PRO A 88 1.62 -23.74 4.01
N TYR A 89 0.75 -23.09 3.22
CA TYR A 89 -0.67 -23.39 3.29
C TYR A 89 -0.92 -24.79 2.73
N VAL A 90 -1.69 -25.59 3.46
CA VAL A 90 -2.07 -26.95 3.05
C VAL A 90 -3.53 -26.91 2.63
N GLU A 91 -3.77 -27.18 1.34
CA GLU A 91 -5.11 -27.26 0.77
C GLU A 91 -5.94 -28.37 1.44
N ASP A 92 -7.27 -28.22 1.42
CA ASP A 92 -8.23 -29.18 1.99
C ASP A 92 -9.21 -29.78 0.97
N GLY A 93 -9.08 -29.43 -0.32
CA GLY A 93 -10.02 -29.81 -1.37
C GLY A 93 -11.05 -28.73 -1.70
N THR A 94 -11.03 -27.60 -1.00
CA THR A 94 -11.92 -26.46 -1.25
C THR A 94 -11.16 -25.15 -1.15
N SER A 95 -11.53 -24.18 -1.99
CA SER A 95 -10.94 -22.84 -1.95
C SER A 95 -11.27 -22.17 -0.60
N GLN A 96 -10.24 -21.61 0.04
CA GLN A 96 -10.34 -20.93 1.32
C GLN A 96 -9.95 -19.47 1.17
N SER A 97 -10.68 -18.59 1.84
CA SER A 97 -10.31 -17.19 1.94
C SER A 97 -9.25 -17.01 3.02
N ILE A 98 -8.07 -16.54 2.61
CA ILE A 98 -6.88 -16.36 3.45
C ILE A 98 -6.56 -14.87 3.48
N ASN A 99 -6.13 -14.38 4.64
CA ASN A 99 -5.68 -13.00 4.77
C ASN A 99 -4.46 -12.85 5.66
N THR A 100 -3.77 -11.74 5.49
CA THR A 100 -2.73 -11.27 6.40
C THR A 100 -2.99 -9.81 6.79
N PHE A 101 -2.91 -9.49 8.07
CA PHE A 101 -3.15 -8.14 8.56
C PHE A 101 -1.91 -7.27 8.42
N TYR A 102 -2.08 -6.01 8.06
CA TYR A 102 -1.00 -5.04 7.88
C TYR A 102 -0.13 -4.87 9.14
N SER A 103 -0.76 -4.74 10.31
CA SER A 103 -0.09 -4.70 11.61
C SER A 103 0.76 -5.94 11.89
N GLN A 104 0.32 -7.12 11.43
CA GLN A 104 1.08 -8.36 11.55
C GLN A 104 2.23 -8.42 10.55
N LEU A 105 2.01 -7.98 9.31
CA LEU A 105 3.08 -7.87 8.32
C LEU A 105 4.22 -7.00 8.83
N ILE A 106 3.94 -5.81 9.37
CA ILE A 106 5.00 -4.93 9.91
C ILE A 106 5.68 -5.55 11.13
N SER A 107 4.92 -6.17 12.03
CA SER A 107 5.48 -6.66 13.30
C SER A 107 6.20 -8.01 13.18
N GLN A 108 5.92 -8.81 12.15
CA GLN A 108 6.41 -10.19 12.01
C GLN A 108 7.26 -10.40 10.77
N THR A 109 7.33 -9.42 9.85
CA THR A 109 8.15 -9.51 8.64
C THR A 109 9.09 -8.30 8.52
N LEU A 110 9.83 -8.20 7.42
CA LEU A 110 10.67 -7.05 7.10
C LEU A 110 9.91 -5.91 6.39
N MET A 111 8.58 -6.01 6.30
CA MET A 111 7.74 -4.96 5.73
C MET A 111 7.90 -3.67 6.54
N LYS A 112 8.33 -2.60 5.87
CA LYS A 112 8.33 -1.26 6.46
C LYS A 112 6.90 -0.69 6.45
N PRO A 113 6.57 0.27 7.33
CA PRO A 113 5.31 0.99 7.23
C PRO A 113 5.13 1.66 5.85
N LEU A 114 3.91 1.62 5.32
CA LEU A 114 3.49 2.35 4.13
C LEU A 114 3.53 3.86 4.40
N VAL A 115 3.92 4.62 3.37
CA VAL A 115 4.05 6.07 3.38
C VAL A 115 2.68 6.69 3.10
N CYS A 116 2.22 7.55 3.99
CA CYS A 116 0.90 8.20 3.90
C CYS A 116 0.83 9.08 2.64
N GLY A 117 -0.34 9.10 1.97
CA GLY A 117 -0.60 9.94 0.80
C GLY A 117 -0.18 9.35 -0.55
N TYR A 118 0.31 8.11 -0.58
CA TYR A 118 0.70 7.42 -1.83
C TYR A 118 -0.34 6.41 -2.30
N GLU A 119 -0.39 6.23 -3.62
CA GLU A 119 -1.07 5.12 -4.28
C GLU A 119 -0.11 3.95 -4.42
N TYR A 120 -0.63 2.74 -4.20
CA TYR A 120 0.13 1.49 -4.19
C TYR A 120 -0.48 0.51 -5.16
N ALA A 121 0.38 -0.23 -5.87
CA ALA A 121 0.04 -1.46 -6.55
C ALA A 121 0.30 -2.64 -5.61
N TRP A 122 -0.53 -3.67 -5.67
CA TRP A 122 -0.25 -4.93 -5.00
C TRP A 122 -0.70 -6.13 -5.82
N ARG A 123 -0.05 -7.26 -5.58
CA ARG A 123 -0.46 -8.57 -6.11
C ARG A 123 -0.10 -9.69 -5.17
N MET A 124 -0.84 -10.79 -5.33
CA MET A 124 -0.44 -12.10 -4.82
C MET A 124 0.15 -12.93 -5.96
N GLU A 125 1.25 -13.60 -5.65
CA GLU A 125 1.78 -14.70 -6.42
C GLU A 125 1.65 -15.99 -5.60
N ALA A 126 1.48 -17.12 -6.29
CA ALA A 126 1.31 -18.39 -5.65
C ALA A 126 2.04 -19.50 -6.41
N ARG A 127 2.60 -20.47 -5.69
CA ARG A 127 3.24 -21.63 -6.30
C ARG A 127 3.04 -22.88 -5.47
N GLU A 128 2.87 -24.00 -6.16
CA GLU A 128 2.87 -25.31 -5.56
C GLU A 128 4.28 -25.68 -5.08
N ILE A 129 4.39 -26.22 -3.86
CA ILE A 129 5.60 -26.91 -3.44
C ILE A 129 5.53 -28.32 -4.00
N ILE A 130 6.26 -28.54 -5.10
CA ILE A 130 6.42 -29.87 -5.69
C ILE A 130 7.49 -30.61 -4.88
N ASP A 131 7.06 -31.44 -3.94
CA ASP A 131 7.91 -32.41 -3.24
C ASP A 131 7.92 -33.77 -3.96
N GLU A 132 8.56 -34.78 -3.36
CA GLU A 132 8.53 -36.16 -3.88
C GLU A 132 7.17 -36.86 -3.67
N TYR A 133 6.10 -36.11 -3.34
CA TYR A 133 4.77 -36.66 -3.09
C TYR A 133 4.27 -37.44 -4.31
N ASN A 134 4.04 -38.73 -4.06
CA ASN A 134 3.70 -39.73 -5.06
C ASN A 134 2.44 -40.46 -4.61
N ASP A 135 1.28 -40.05 -5.12
CA ASP A 135 0.02 -40.77 -4.92
C ASP A 135 -0.17 -41.83 -6.00
N GLY A 136 0.61 -42.92 -5.90
CA GLY A 136 0.40 -44.11 -6.73
C GLY A 136 0.81 -43.98 -8.21
N GLY A 137 1.80 -43.14 -8.52
CA GLY A 137 2.36 -42.97 -9.87
C GLY A 137 2.09 -41.62 -10.52
N ASN A 138 1.24 -40.78 -9.90
CA ASN A 138 1.08 -39.38 -10.29
C ASN A 138 2.16 -38.55 -9.59
N TYR A 139 3.22 -38.26 -10.34
CA TYR A 139 4.22 -37.27 -9.97
C TYR A 139 3.74 -35.88 -10.38
N GLY A 140 3.42 -35.05 -9.40
CA GLY A 140 3.53 -33.60 -9.49
C GLY A 140 2.42 -32.85 -10.22
N ILE A 141 2.23 -31.63 -9.73
CA ILE A 141 1.67 -30.48 -10.43
C ILE A 141 0.15 -30.61 -10.66
N TRP A 142 -0.63 -29.98 -9.79
CA TRP A 142 -2.08 -29.80 -9.99
C TRP A 142 -2.44 -28.92 -11.19
N GLY A 143 -1.44 -28.36 -11.86
CA GLY A 143 -1.56 -27.70 -13.16
C GLY A 143 -0.80 -26.38 -13.26
N TRP A 144 -0.28 -25.87 -12.14
CA TRP A 144 0.50 -24.63 -12.17
C TRP A 144 1.89 -24.86 -12.76
N PRO A 145 2.34 -24.02 -13.70
CA PRO A 145 3.72 -24.02 -14.15
C PRO A 145 4.66 -23.95 -12.93
N PRO A 146 5.84 -24.59 -13.00
CA PRO A 146 6.81 -24.55 -11.90
C PRO A 146 7.28 -23.12 -11.54
N ASP A 147 6.97 -22.16 -12.41
CA ASP A 147 7.52 -20.80 -12.39
C ASP A 147 6.67 -19.76 -11.66
N THR A 148 5.46 -20.12 -11.15
CA THR A 148 4.51 -19.29 -10.36
C THR A 148 3.25 -18.81 -11.10
N GLU A 149 2.10 -18.87 -10.44
CA GLU A 149 0.87 -18.18 -10.85
C GLU A 149 0.74 -16.79 -10.24
N LYS A 150 0.20 -15.86 -11.03
CA LYS A 150 0.06 -14.45 -10.65
C LYS A 150 -1.41 -14.06 -10.65
N SER A 151 -1.85 -13.44 -9.56
CA SER A 151 -3.13 -12.72 -9.55
C SER A 151 -3.05 -11.45 -10.40
N VAL A 152 -4.21 -10.82 -10.64
CA VAL A 152 -4.27 -9.47 -11.20
C VAL A 152 -3.55 -8.47 -10.28
N VAL A 153 -3.09 -7.35 -10.83
CA VAL A 153 -2.59 -6.23 -10.02
C VAL A 153 -3.79 -5.35 -9.65
N ARG A 154 -3.90 -5.00 -8.37
CA ARG A 154 -4.88 -4.04 -7.87
C ARG A 154 -4.19 -2.84 -7.24
N ARG A 155 -4.89 -1.72 -7.22
CA ARG A 155 -4.42 -0.48 -6.59
C ARG A 155 -5.18 -0.14 -5.33
N PHE A 156 -4.52 0.53 -4.41
CA PHE A 156 -5.17 1.20 -3.28
C PHE A 156 -4.42 2.48 -2.90
N THR A 157 -5.12 3.41 -2.28
CA THR A 157 -4.50 4.61 -1.69
C THR A 157 -4.33 4.42 -0.19
N TRP A 158 -3.15 4.72 0.32
CA TRP A 158 -2.87 4.70 1.75
C TRP A 158 -3.00 6.10 2.35
N GLY A 159 -4.03 6.32 3.17
CA GLY A 159 -4.40 7.66 3.63
C GLY A 159 -5.36 8.38 2.70
N GLU A 160 -5.50 9.68 2.91
CA GLU A 160 -6.39 10.56 2.17
C GLU A 160 -5.66 11.85 1.80
N ILE A 161 -6.24 12.65 0.91
CA ILE A 161 -5.75 14.01 0.67
C ILE A 161 -6.17 14.86 1.87
N PRO A 162 -5.23 15.57 2.54
CA PRO A 162 -5.58 16.47 3.65
C PRO A 162 -6.70 17.44 3.26
N SER A 163 -7.71 17.54 4.12
CA SER A 163 -8.88 18.40 3.92
C SER A 163 -9.02 19.41 5.06
N GLY A 164 -9.96 20.36 4.93
CA GLY A 164 -10.21 21.35 5.98
C GLY A 164 -9.07 22.35 6.19
N LEU A 165 -8.27 22.61 5.15
CA LEU A 165 -7.17 23.57 5.21
C LEU A 165 -7.69 24.95 5.64
N SER A 166 -7.06 25.51 6.67
CA SER A 166 -7.35 26.83 7.21
C SER A 166 -6.05 27.48 7.70
N SER A 167 -5.99 28.80 7.64
CA SER A 167 -4.86 29.59 8.13
C SER A 167 -5.36 30.73 9.00
N SER A 168 -4.75 30.89 10.17
CA SER A 168 -4.97 32.00 11.08
C SER A 168 -3.79 32.98 11.02
N PRO A 169 -4.04 34.30 11.05
CA PRO A 169 -5.34 34.94 11.02
C PRO A 169 -5.98 34.90 9.61
N ILE A 170 -7.28 34.61 9.56
CA ILE A 170 -8.09 34.66 8.33
C ILE A 170 -8.21 36.11 7.80
N SER A 171 -7.93 37.11 8.65
CA SER A 171 -7.89 38.53 8.30
C SER A 171 -6.78 39.28 9.03
N GLY A 172 -5.70 39.60 8.32
CA GLY A 172 -4.77 40.68 8.66
C GLY A 172 -3.48 40.30 9.40
N ASN A 173 -2.36 40.70 8.78
CA ASN A 173 -1.05 41.07 9.34
C ASN A 173 -0.48 40.23 10.50
N ASP A 174 -0.44 38.91 10.35
CA ASP A 174 0.52 38.10 11.11
C ASP A 174 1.66 37.66 10.18
N VAL A 175 2.89 37.93 10.61
CA VAL A 175 4.09 37.45 9.94
C VAL A 175 4.40 35.99 10.32
N LEU A 176 3.72 35.46 11.35
CA LEU A 176 3.81 34.09 11.84
C LEU A 176 2.43 33.41 11.88
N PRO A 177 1.82 33.10 10.72
CA PRO A 177 0.51 32.45 10.69
C PRO A 177 0.54 31.04 11.28
N THR A 178 -0.63 30.59 11.75
CA THR A 178 -0.87 29.18 12.11
C THR A 178 -1.69 28.52 11.01
N PHE A 179 -1.21 27.39 10.50
CA PHE A 179 -1.89 26.57 9.50
C PHE A 179 -2.50 25.36 10.19
N THR A 180 -3.73 25.00 9.83
CA THR A 180 -4.41 23.81 10.37
C THR A 180 -5.11 23.04 9.27
N TRP A 181 -5.25 21.74 9.44
CA TRP A 181 -5.96 20.83 8.55
C TRP A 181 -6.62 19.72 9.36
N ASN A 182 -7.43 18.88 8.70
CA ASN A 182 -8.01 17.72 9.34
C ASN A 182 -6.93 16.66 9.60
N SER A 183 -6.97 16.03 10.77
CA SER A 183 -6.04 14.96 11.12
C SER A 183 -6.21 13.75 10.22
N MET A 184 -5.09 13.14 9.86
CA MET A 184 -4.97 11.90 9.10
C MET A 184 -4.32 10.85 9.96
N TRP A 185 -4.97 9.70 10.05
CA TRP A 185 -4.54 8.60 10.88
C TRP A 185 -3.12 8.11 10.51
N CYS A 186 -2.80 7.95 9.22
CA CYS A 186 -1.51 7.40 8.80
C CYS A 186 -0.34 8.38 9.00
N ALA A 187 -0.62 9.68 9.11
CA ALA A 187 0.38 10.71 9.39
C ALA A 187 0.66 10.84 10.90
N GLU A 188 -0.34 10.62 11.76
CA GLU A 188 -0.25 10.90 13.20
C GLU A 188 -0.03 9.66 14.10
N ILE A 189 -0.04 8.45 13.55
CA ILE A 189 0.32 7.23 14.31
C ILE A 189 1.79 7.23 14.73
N SER A 190 2.15 6.39 15.71
CA SER A 190 3.52 6.29 16.29
C SER A 190 4.62 5.83 15.31
N GLN A 191 4.31 5.68 14.03
CA GLN A 191 5.22 5.38 12.93
C GLN A 191 4.84 6.13 11.63
N GLY A 192 4.00 7.16 11.71
CA GLY A 192 3.63 7.99 10.57
C GLY A 192 4.73 8.97 10.19
N ASP A 193 4.74 9.41 8.94
CA ASP A 193 5.75 10.31 8.40
C ASP A 193 5.49 11.80 8.76
N GLY A 194 4.39 12.08 9.47
CA GLY A 194 3.91 13.43 9.72
C GLY A 194 3.33 14.05 8.45
N TYR A 195 3.38 15.37 8.38
CA TYR A 195 2.85 16.17 7.30
C TYR A 195 3.93 17.09 6.74
N ASP A 196 4.12 17.11 5.42
CA ASP A 196 5.02 18.06 4.74
C ASP A 196 4.25 19.33 4.40
N ILE A 197 4.50 20.40 5.17
CA ILE A 197 3.93 21.72 4.90
C ILE A 197 4.86 22.48 3.96
N GLN A 198 4.28 23.03 2.89
CA GLN A 198 5.00 23.83 1.91
C GLN A 198 4.29 25.15 1.71
N ILE A 199 5.07 26.24 1.63
CA ILE A 199 4.59 27.59 1.38
C ILE A 199 5.37 28.16 0.21
N THR A 200 4.68 28.83 -0.70
CA THR A 200 5.25 29.45 -1.89
C THR A 200 4.54 30.76 -2.23
N PHE A 201 5.08 31.52 -3.18
CA PHE A 201 4.43 32.73 -3.69
C PHE A 201 3.18 32.39 -4.50
N LEU A 202 2.24 33.34 -4.60
CA LEU A 202 0.98 33.13 -5.32
C LEU A 202 1.15 32.72 -6.80
N ASP A 203 2.25 33.13 -7.44
CA ASP A 203 2.57 32.85 -8.84
C ASP A 203 3.18 31.46 -9.10
N ASP A 204 3.62 30.75 -8.07
CA ASP A 204 4.10 29.36 -8.13
C ASP A 204 2.98 28.38 -7.74
N SER A 205 2.05 28.14 -8.67
CA SER A 205 0.88 27.28 -8.40
C SER A 205 1.24 25.81 -8.19
N GLU A 206 2.34 25.35 -8.77
CA GLU A 206 2.79 23.95 -8.72
C GLU A 206 3.69 23.66 -7.52
N PHE A 207 4.15 24.73 -6.83
CA PHE A 207 5.15 24.69 -5.76
C PHE A 207 6.46 24.06 -6.26
N ASP A 208 6.92 24.47 -7.44
CA ASP A 208 8.20 24.04 -7.98
C ASP A 208 9.37 24.67 -7.21
N ASN A 209 9.15 25.86 -6.62
CA ASN A 209 10.15 26.61 -5.87
C ASN A 209 9.58 27.13 -4.55
N PRO A 210 9.25 26.24 -3.59
CA PRO A 210 8.71 26.66 -2.30
C PRO A 210 9.71 27.52 -1.56
N ILE A 211 9.23 28.61 -0.96
CA ILE A 211 10.04 29.50 -0.13
C ILE A 211 10.29 28.92 1.26
N TYR A 212 9.44 27.97 1.67
CA TYR A 212 9.53 27.32 2.95
C TYR A 212 8.90 25.92 2.89
N ASN A 213 9.57 24.97 3.54
CA ASN A 213 9.05 23.63 3.79
C ASN A 213 9.46 23.16 5.18
N ASP A 214 8.60 22.40 5.85
CA ASP A 214 8.89 21.79 7.14
C ASP A 214 8.00 20.56 7.37
N ILE A 215 8.35 19.75 8.37
CA ILE A 215 7.56 18.58 8.76
C ILE A 215 6.82 18.86 10.07
N SER A 216 5.50 18.73 10.05
CA SER A 216 4.67 18.75 11.25
C SER A 216 4.29 17.33 11.68
N SER A 217 4.39 17.03 12.97
CA SER A 217 3.88 15.76 13.53
C SER A 217 2.40 15.82 13.92
N SER A 218 1.71 16.93 13.66
CA SER A 218 0.31 17.15 14.02
C SER A 218 -0.44 17.93 12.96
N SER A 219 -1.77 17.89 13.00
CA SER A 219 -2.70 18.60 12.11
C SER A 219 -2.71 20.14 12.23
N SER A 220 -1.65 20.71 12.80
CA SER A 220 -1.44 22.13 12.97
C SER A 220 0.05 22.45 12.84
N TYR A 221 0.36 23.63 12.32
CA TYR A 221 1.72 24.13 12.18
C TYR A 221 1.77 25.64 12.45
N ASN A 222 2.62 26.05 13.40
CA ASN A 222 2.91 27.45 13.63
C ASN A 222 4.12 27.84 12.79
N TYR A 223 3.98 28.86 11.96
CA TYR A 223 5.07 29.33 11.11
C TYR A 223 6.30 29.66 11.96
N TYR A 224 7.44 29.09 11.57
CA TYR A 224 8.62 29.11 12.42
C TYR A 224 9.21 30.52 12.54
N GLU A 225 9.53 30.94 13.76
CA GLU A 225 10.02 32.30 14.03
C GLU A 225 11.37 32.63 13.36
N LEU A 226 12.15 31.62 12.98
CA LEU A 226 13.40 31.79 12.24
C LEU A 226 13.26 31.47 10.73
N ALA A 227 12.06 31.15 10.26
CA ALA A 227 11.79 31.03 8.83
C ALA A 227 11.91 32.39 8.13
N PRO A 228 12.09 32.41 6.78
CA PRO A 228 12.00 33.65 6.02
C PRO A 228 10.68 34.37 6.31
N GLY A 229 10.75 35.62 6.80
CA GLY A 229 9.55 36.35 7.18
C GLY A 229 8.60 36.56 5.99
N LEU A 230 7.32 36.24 6.16
CA LEU A 230 6.28 36.54 5.18
C LEU A 230 6.04 38.05 5.15
N ILE A 231 6.05 38.64 3.95
CA ILE A 231 6.00 40.09 3.76
C ILE A 231 4.55 40.57 3.90
N PRO A 232 4.24 41.54 4.79
CA PRO A 232 2.89 42.08 4.91
C PRO A 232 2.39 42.68 3.59
N GLY A 233 1.21 42.26 3.14
CA GLY A 233 0.57 42.72 1.90
C GLY A 233 0.87 41.86 0.66
N GLU A 234 1.82 40.94 0.75
CA GLU A 234 2.04 39.92 -0.28
C GLU A 234 1.08 38.74 -0.12
N SER A 235 0.92 37.96 -1.19
CA SER A 235 0.04 36.78 -1.23
C SER A 235 0.85 35.51 -1.47
N TYR A 236 0.47 34.45 -0.75
CA TYR A 236 1.18 33.16 -0.73
C TYR A 236 0.19 32.02 -0.91
N ASN A 237 0.65 30.93 -1.53
CA ASN A 237 -0.04 29.65 -1.52
C ASN A 237 0.64 28.74 -0.49
N TRP A 238 -0.16 27.88 0.15
CA TRP A 238 0.37 26.83 1.00
C TRP A 238 -0.36 25.52 0.74
N ARG A 239 0.33 24.41 0.95
CA ARG A 239 -0.24 23.06 0.91
C ARG A 239 0.36 22.21 2.00
N VAL A 240 -0.33 21.12 2.29
CA VAL A 240 0.15 20.06 3.18
C VAL A 240 -0.01 18.74 2.46
N ARG A 241 0.97 17.85 2.63
CA ARG A 241 1.03 16.50 2.05
C ARG A 241 1.22 15.48 3.15
#